data_AF-A0A1F4NZV0-F1
#
_entry.id   AF-A0A1F4NZV0-F1
#
_cell.length_a   1.000
_cell.length_b   1.000
_cell.length_c   1.000
_cell.angle_alpha   90.00
_cell.angle_beta   90.00
_cell.angle_gamma   90.00
#
_symmetry.space_group_name_H-M   'P 1'
#
loop_
_entity.id
_entity.type
_entity.pdbx_description
1 polymer ?
#
loop_
_entity_poly.entity_id
_entity_poly.type
_entity_poly.pdbx_seq_one_letter_code
_entity_poly.pdbx_strand_id
1 'polypeptide(L)' 'AFPIKVMGVKVDGLVHAISHIALQFDPQFDAATIELRESKGGKYLGVTITVNATSREQLDEIYRTLSTHPMVKVVL' A
#
# COMPACT_ATOMS: atom_id res chain seq x y z
N ALA A 1 12.92 1.22 7.32
CA ALA A 1 11.77 1.59 6.48
C ALA A 1 11.81 0.78 5.19
N PHE A 2 10.70 0.18 4.81
CA PHE A 2 10.57 -0.73 3.67
C PHE A 2 9.56 -0.16 2.68
N PRO A 3 9.96 0.14 1.44
CA PRO A 3 9.02 0.57 0.42
C PRO A 3 8.24 -0.65 -0.09
N ILE A 4 6.91 -0.54 -0.10
CA ILE A 4 5.98 -1.53 -0.63
C ILE A 4 5.19 -0.86 -1.74
N LYS A 5 5.25 -1.43 -2.95
CA LYS A 5 4.55 -0.87 -4.09
C LYS A 5 3.28 -1.65 -4.36
N VAL A 6 2.16 -0.98 -4.21
CA VAL A 6 0.83 -1.53 -4.45
C VAL A 6 0.31 -1.02 -5.78
N MET A 7 -0.21 -1.90 -6.62
CA MET A 7 -0.97 -1.53 -7.82
C MET A 7 -2.42 -1.93 -7.65
N GLY A 8 -3.32 -0.98 -7.78
CA GLY A 8 -4.77 -1.19 -7.69
C GLY A 8 -5.52 -0.52 -8.83
N VAL A 9 -6.83 -0.79 -8.93
CA VAL A 9 -7.70 -0.04 -9.85
C VAL A 9 -7.79 1.40 -9.34
N LYS A 10 -7.71 2.37 -10.25
CA LYS A 10 -7.87 3.79 -9.89
C LYS A 10 -9.34 4.05 -9.52
N VAL A 11 -9.65 3.94 -8.24
CA VAL A 11 -10.96 4.24 -7.65
C VAL A 11 -10.78 5.10 -6.41
N ASP A 12 -11.78 5.93 -6.13
CA ASP A 12 -11.88 6.63 -4.85
C ASP A 12 -11.82 5.63 -3.70
N GLY A 13 -10.92 5.89 -2.75
CA GLY A 13 -10.72 5.06 -1.57
C GLY A 13 -9.53 4.09 -1.62
N LEU A 14 -8.89 3.83 -2.76
CA LEU A 14 -7.70 2.94 -2.79
C LEU A 14 -6.58 3.44 -1.88
N VAL A 15 -6.22 4.72 -2.01
CA VAL A 15 -5.15 5.35 -1.21
C VAL A 15 -5.53 5.35 0.27
N HIS A 16 -6.79 5.67 0.58
CA HIS A 16 -7.29 5.67 1.95
C HIS A 16 -7.21 4.27 2.58
N ALA A 17 -7.66 3.24 1.86
CA ALA A 17 -7.61 1.85 2.34
C ALA A 17 -6.17 1.38 2.59
N ILE A 18 -5.24 1.65 1.66
CA ILE A 18 -3.82 1.29 1.82
C ILE A 18 -3.21 2.04 3.01
N SER A 19 -3.52 3.33 3.17
CA SER A 19 -3.05 4.13 4.32
C SER A 19 -3.56 3.57 5.64
N HIS A 20 -4.83 3.14 5.67
CA HIS A 20 -5.44 2.55 6.84
C HIS A 20 -4.78 1.22 7.23
N ILE A 21 -4.46 0.38 6.24
CA ILE A 21 -3.70 -0.87 6.46
C ILE A 21 -2.30 -0.53 6.96
N ALA A 22 -1.59 0.41 6.34
CA ALA A 22 -0.25 0.81 6.76
C ALA A 22 -0.23 1.29 8.21
N LEU A 23 -1.19 2.13 8.61
CA LEU A 23 -1.34 2.62 10.00
C LEU A 23 -1.62 1.52 11.03
N GLN A 24 -2.30 0.43 10.64
CA GLN A 24 -2.56 -0.69 11.55
C GLN A 24 -1.28 -1.44 11.92
N PHE A 25 -0.34 -1.55 10.98
CA PHE A 25 0.92 -2.27 11.20
C PHE A 25 2.06 -1.34 11.61
N ASP A 26 2.03 -0.08 11.20
CA ASP A 26 3.01 0.96 11.54
C ASP A 26 2.25 2.20 12.07
N PRO A 27 2.05 2.33 13.39
CA PRO A 27 1.36 3.48 13.98
C PRO A 27 2.05 4.83 13.73
N GLN A 28 3.33 4.82 13.34
CA GLN A 28 4.10 6.00 13.00
C GLN A 28 4.07 6.31 11.49
N PHE A 29 3.31 5.53 10.71
CA PHE A 29 3.18 5.71 9.28
C PHE A 29 2.63 7.09 8.95
N ASP A 30 3.32 7.79 8.05
CA ASP A 30 2.93 9.11 7.58
C ASP A 30 2.34 9.03 6.17
N ALA A 31 1.06 9.33 6.04
CA ALA A 31 0.34 9.25 4.76
C ALA A 31 0.77 10.33 3.75
N ALA A 32 1.48 11.39 4.16
CA ALA A 32 2.03 12.38 3.23
C ALA A 32 3.28 11.86 2.50
N THR A 33 3.90 10.78 3.01
CA THR A 33 5.01 10.10 2.32
C THR A 33 4.57 9.17 1.18
N ILE A 34 3.26 9.05 0.93
CA ILE A 34 2.72 8.17 -0.11
C ILE A 34 3.03 8.75 -1.49
N GLU A 35 3.66 7.94 -2.33
CA GLU A 35 3.90 8.29 -3.72
C GLU A 35 2.83 7.66 -4.62
N LEU A 36 2.16 8.51 -5.39
CA LEU A 36 1.13 8.09 -6.35
C LEU A 36 1.66 8.17 -7.77
N ARG A 37 1.46 7.09 -8.53
CA ARG A 37 1.83 7.03 -9.94
C ARG A 37 0.69 6.47 -10.76
N GLU A 38 0.15 7.29 -11.64
CA GLU A 38 -0.84 6.84 -12.60
C GLU A 38 -0.22 5.92 -13.67
N SER A 39 -0.95 4.88 -14.03
CA SER A 39 -0.57 4.03 -15.16
C SER A 39 -0.83 4.75 -16.49
N LYS A 40 -0.07 4.37 -17.53
CA LYS A 40 -0.14 4.97 -18.88
C LYS A 40 -1.57 4.99 -19.48
N GLY A 41 -2.42 4.04 -19.09
CA GLY A 41 -3.81 3.95 -19.55
C GLY A 41 -4.87 4.48 -18.58
N GLY A 42 -4.49 5.12 -17.47
CA GLY A 42 -5.41 5.72 -16.49
C GLY A 42 -6.25 4.73 -15.65
N LYS A 43 -6.29 3.44 -16.03
CA LYS A 43 -7.07 2.39 -15.33
C LYS A 43 -6.51 2.01 -13.96
N TYR A 44 -5.19 2.10 -13.79
CA TYR A 44 -4.51 1.65 -12.58
C TYR A 44 -3.76 2.79 -11.90
N LEU A 45 -3.70 2.71 -10.58
CA LEU A 45 -2.93 3.59 -9.73
C LEU A 45 -1.86 2.76 -9.01
N GLY A 46 -0.61 3.18 -9.15
CA GLY A 46 0.50 2.72 -8.31
C GLY A 46 0.54 3.59 -7.06
N VAL A 47 0.61 2.94 -5.91
CA VAL A 47 0.69 3.55 -4.59
C VAL A 47 1.92 2.95 -3.93
N THR A 48 2.96 3.74 -3.73
CA THR A 48 4.14 3.31 -2.96
C THR A 48 3.98 3.84 -1.54
N ILE A 49 4.01 2.92 -0.58
CA ILE A 49 4.04 3.27 0.84
C ILE A 49 5.38 2.85 1.43
N THR A 50 5.87 3.57 2.42
CA THR A 50 7.08 3.19 3.15
C THR A 50 6.70 2.89 4.59
N VAL A 51 6.88 1.64 5.03
CA VAL A 51 6.49 1.18 6.37
C VAL A 51 7.69 0.81 7.23
N ASN A 52 7.60 1.01 8.54
CA ASN A 52 8.60 0.58 9.50
C ASN A 52 8.26 -0.80 10.06
N ALA A 53 8.61 -1.84 9.31
CA ALA A 53 8.52 -3.21 9.81
C ALA A 53 9.67 -3.50 10.81
N THR A 54 9.33 -3.97 12.00
CA THR A 54 10.26 -4.39 13.06
C THR A 54 10.56 -5.89 13.01
N SER A 55 9.81 -6.66 12.21
CA SER A 55 9.99 -8.11 12.09
C SER A 55 9.54 -8.61 10.72
N ARG A 56 10.11 -9.75 10.29
CA ARG A 56 9.74 -10.40 9.02
C ARG A 56 8.28 -10.83 9.01
N GLU A 57 7.79 -11.39 10.10
CA GLU A 57 6.39 -11.83 10.23
C GLU A 57 5.40 -10.66 10.04
N GLN A 58 5.72 -9.48 10.56
CA GLN A 58 4.93 -8.27 10.34
C GLN A 58 4.94 -7.86 8.87
N LEU A 59 6.11 -7.94 8.21
CA LEU A 59 6.22 -7.65 6.78
C LEU A 59 5.37 -8.63 5.95
N ASP A 60 5.49 -9.93 6.21
CA ASP A 60 4.70 -10.97 5.56
C ASP A 60 3.18 -10.73 5.75
N GLU A 61 2.72 -10.37 6.95
CA GLU A 61 1.30 -10.07 7.20
C GLU A 61 0.83 -8.77 6.52
N ILE A 62 1.69 -7.75 6.41
CA ILE A 62 1.40 -6.55 5.61
C ILE A 62 1.21 -6.93 4.13
N TYR A 63 2.16 -7.67 3.55
CA TYR A 63 2.07 -8.12 2.16
C TYR A 63 0.82 -8.98 1.92
N ARG A 64 0.49 -9.87 2.87
CA ARG A 64 -0.71 -10.71 2.81
C ARG A 64 -1.99 -9.89 2.83
N THR A 65 -2.09 -8.95 3.77
CA THR A 65 -3.28 -8.09 3.95
C THR A 65 -3.50 -7.19 2.73
N LEU A 66 -2.42 -6.61 2.19
CA LEU A 66 -2.49 -5.81 0.97
C LEU A 66 -2.89 -6.66 -0.24
N SER A 67 -2.33 -7.87 -0.38
CA SER A 67 -2.59 -8.75 -1.51
C SER A 67 -4.02 -9.32 -1.53
N THR A 68 -4.63 -9.55 -0.36
CA THR A 68 -6.03 -10.01 -0.26
C THR A 68 -7.05 -8.88 -0.36
N HIS A 69 -6.62 -7.62 -0.35
CA HIS A 69 -7.52 -6.48 -0.40
C HIS A 69 -8.20 -6.36 -1.79
N PRO A 70 -9.55 -6.24 -1.87
CA PRO A 70 -10.29 -6.34 -3.14
C PRO A 70 -9.94 -5.27 -4.18
N MET A 71 -9.45 -4.11 -3.73
CA MET A 71 -9.03 -3.01 -4.61
C MET A 71 -7.58 -3.14 -5.12
N VAL A 72 -6.80 -4.07 -4.56
CA VAL A 72 -5.41 -4.33 -4.94
C VAL A 72 -5.35 -5.38 -6.03
N LYS A 73 -4.41 -5.23 -6.96
CA LYS A 73 -4.15 -6.16 -8.06
C LYS A 73 -2.80 -6.84 -7.93
N VAL A 74 -1.78 -6.08 -7.55
CA VAL A 74 -0.42 -6.57 -7.38
C VAL A 74 0.25 -5.83 -6.23
N VAL A 75 1.06 -6.54 -5.46
CA VAL A 75 2.01 -5.96 -4.49
C VAL A 75 3.41 -6.36 -4.93
N LEU A 76 4.34 -5.42 -4.94
CA LEU A 76 5.73 -5.55 -5.38
C LEU A 76 6.67 -5.13 -4.24
#